data_AF-A0A4R2QXP9-F1
#
_entry.id   AF-A0A4R2QXP9-F1
#
_cell.length_a   1.000
_cell.length_b   1.000
_cell.length_c   1.000
_cell.angle_alpha   90.00
_cell.angle_beta   90.00
_cell.angle_gamma   90.00
#
_symmetry.space_group_name_H-M   'P 1'
#
loop_
_entity.id
_entity.type
_entity.pdbx_description
1 polymer ?
#
loop_
_entity_poly.entity_id
_entity_poly.type
_entity_poly.pdbx_seq_one_letter_code
_entity_poly.pdbx_strand_id
1 'polypeptide(L)' 'MIEQDRILLGRVMRFNTQLGRATMHLFEHHQDNDELPAEQLRDLGEHMRQLGVDLLARAGELDGLPFARAVVDSPET' A
#
# COMPACT_ATOMS: atom_id res chain seq x y z
N MET A 1 4.63 2.49 22.93
CA MET A 1 3.77 2.26 21.76
C MET A 1 2.33 2.26 22.21
N ILE A 2 1.55 3.26 21.78
CA ILE A 2 0.14 3.42 22.18
C ILE A 2 -0.76 2.48 21.37
N GLU A 3 -2.05 2.42 21.71
CA GLU A 3 -2.99 1.52 21.05
C GLU A 3 -3.13 1.78 19.54
N GLN A 4 -3.18 3.05 19.14
CA GLN A 4 -3.22 3.46 17.74
C GLN A 4 -2.04 2.89 16.93
N ASP A 5 -0.82 2.91 17.48
CA ASP A 5 0.37 2.37 16.83
C ASP A 5 0.26 0.85 16.64
N ARG A 6 -0.26 0.14 17.64
CA ARG A 6 -0.44 -1.32 17.59
C ARG A 6 -1.45 -1.71 16.53
N ILE A 7 -2.55 -0.97 16.44
CA ILE A 7 -3.58 -1.14 15.41
C ILE A 7 -2.96 -0.89 14.03
N LEU A 8 -2.19 0.19 13.87
CA LEU A 8 -1.55 0.53 12.61
C LEU A 8 -0.57 -0.55 12.16
N LEU A 9 0.31 -1.03 13.04
CA LEU A 9 1.23 -2.13 12.74
C LEU A 9 0.50 -3.45 12.49
N GLY A 10 -0.61 -3.71 13.20
CA GLY A 10 -1.48 -4.86 12.93
C GLY A 10 -2.09 -4.81 11.53
N ARG A 11 -2.50 -3.63 11.06
CA ARG A 11 -2.96 -3.41 9.68
C ARG A 11 -1.84 -3.63 8.66
N VAL A 12 -0.63 -3.14 8.94
CA VAL A 12 0.56 -3.41 8.09
C VAL A 12 0.83 -4.92 7.98
N MET A 13 0.83 -5.63 9.11
CA MET A 13 1.09 -7.09 9.12
C MET A 13 0.04 -7.86 8.32
N ARG A 14 -1.23 -7.50 8.48
CA ARG A 14 -2.34 -8.08 7.72
C ARG A 14 -2.19 -7.79 6.23
N PHE A 15 -1.91 -6.54 5.88
CA PHE A 15 -1.71 -6.12 4.49
C PHE A 15 -0.53 -6.85 3.86
N ASN A 16 0.62 -6.96 4.53
CA ASN A 16 1.79 -7.69 4.04
C ASN A 16 1.46 -9.16 3.71
N THR A 17 0.69 -9.82 4.58
CA THR A 17 0.23 -11.19 4.36
C THR A 17 -0.69 -11.31 3.14
N GLN A 18 -1.59 -10.34 2.96
CA GLN A 18 -2.52 -10.31 1.83
C GLN A 18 -1.82 -9.94 0.53
N LEU A 19 -0.87 -9.00 0.56
CA LEU A 19 -0.05 -8.58 -0.56
C LEU A 19 0.72 -9.77 -1.14
N GLY A 20 1.38 -10.57 -0.30
CA GLY A 20 2.09 -11.76 -0.78
C GLY A 20 1.18 -12.73 -1.54
N ARG A 21 -0.05 -12.96 -1.05
CA ARG A 21 -1.04 -13.80 -1.71
C ARG A 21 -1.55 -13.19 -3.02
N ALA A 22 -1.87 -11.89 -3.02
CA ALA A 22 -2.35 -11.19 -4.19
C ALA A 22 -1.30 -11.16 -5.32
N THR A 23 -0.04 -10.90 -4.97
CA THR A 23 1.08 -10.92 -5.92
C THR A 23 1.28 -12.32 -6.51
N MET A 24 1.25 -13.38 -5.70
CA MET A 24 1.34 -14.76 -6.22
C MET A 24 0.17 -15.10 -7.15
N HIS A 25 -1.06 -14.73 -6.77
CA HIS A 25 -2.24 -14.94 -7.61
C HIS A 25 -2.13 -14.22 -8.95
N LEU A 26 -1.63 -12.97 -8.97
CA LEU A 26 -1.36 -12.23 -10.20
C LEU A 26 -0.30 -12.91 -11.06
N PHE A 27 0.78 -13.42 -10.46
CA PHE A 27 1.81 -14.19 -11.17
C PHE A 27 1.27 -15.48 -11.79
N GLU A 28 0.43 -16.22 -11.06
CA GLU A 28 -0.21 -17.45 -11.56
C GLU A 28 -1.15 -17.14 -12.73
N HIS A 29 -1.98 -16.09 -12.63
CA HIS A 29 -2.90 -15.70 -13.70
C HIS A 29 -2.18 -15.21 -14.97
N HIS A 30 -0.98 -14.66 -14.82
CA HIS A 30 -0.15 -14.19 -15.92
C HIS A 30 0.51 -15.31 -16.73
N GLN A 31 0.51 -16.55 -16.21
CA GLN A 31 0.99 -17.69 -16.99
C GLN A 31 0.02 -18.07 -18.12
N ASP A 32 -1.26 -17.70 -17.96
CA ASP A 32 -2.33 -18.03 -18.91
C ASP A 32 -2.78 -16.83 -19.76
N ASN A 33 -2.50 -15.59 -19.34
CA ASN A 33 -2.80 -14.36 -20.08
C ASN A 33 -1.58 -13.42 -20.07
N ASP A 34 -1.20 -12.87 -21.22
CA ASP A 34 -0.02 -12.00 -21.39
C ASP A 34 -0.12 -10.62 -20.68
N GLU A 35 -1.21 -10.33 -19.95
CA GLU A 35 -1.46 -9.04 -19.32
C GLU A 35 -1.98 -9.15 -17.88
N LEU A 36 -1.54 -8.22 -17.01
CA LEU A 36 -2.00 -8.12 -15.62
C LEU A 36 -3.44 -7.59 -15.61
N PRO A 37 -4.32 -8.20 -14.80
CA PRO A 37 -5.72 -7.79 -14.80
C PRO A 37 -5.87 -6.45 -14.04
N ALA A 38 -6.35 -5.43 -14.76
CA ALA A 38 -6.30 -4.04 -14.33
C ALA A 38 -7.13 -3.74 -13.07
N GLU A 39 -8.22 -4.47 -12.83
CA GLU A 39 -9.07 -4.30 -11.65
C GLU A 39 -8.32 -4.68 -10.37
N GLN A 40 -7.66 -5.84 -10.36
CA GLN A 40 -6.90 -6.33 -9.21
C GLN A 40 -5.70 -5.43 -8.91
N LEU A 41 -5.07 -4.86 -9.95
CA LEU A 41 -4.02 -3.85 -9.78
C LEU A 41 -4.55 -2.56 -9.14
N ARG A 42 -5.73 -2.09 -9.55
CA ARG A 42 -6.36 -0.90 -8.94
C ARG A 42 -6.71 -1.14 -7.48
N ASP A 43 -7.33 -2.27 -7.17
CA ASP A 43 -7.70 -2.62 -5.80
C ASP A 43 -6.48 -2.74 -4.89
N LEU A 44 -5.40 -3.35 -5.39
CA LEU A 44 -4.15 -3.45 -4.64
C LEU A 44 -3.52 -2.07 -4.41
N GLY A 45 -3.44 -1.26 -5.46
CA GLY A 45 -2.90 0.09 -5.40
C GLY A 45 -3.67 0.99 -4.42
N GLU A 46 -5.00 0.91 -4.40
CA GLU A 46 -5.84 1.70 -3.50
C GLU A 46 -5.62 1.31 -2.03
N HIS A 47 -5.51 0.02 -1.73
CA HIS A 47 -5.18 -0.44 -0.38
C HIS A 47 -3.78 0.01 0.07
N MET A 48 -2.78 -0.07 -0.82
CA MET A 48 -1.43 0.43 -0.53
C MET A 48 -1.44 1.93 -0.26
N ARG A 49 -2.15 2.69 -1.10
CA ARG A 49 -2.30 4.14 -0.97
C ARG A 49 -2.90 4.50 0.38
N GLN A 50 -4.01 3.86 0.77
CA GLN A 50 -4.67 4.15 2.04
C GLN A 50 -3.78 3.81 3.25
N LEU A 51 -3.10 2.66 3.23
CA LEU A 51 -2.18 2.29 4.31
C LEU A 51 -0.99 3.26 4.41
N GLY A 52 -0.45 3.68 3.26
CA GLY A 52 0.61 4.68 3.20
C GLY A 52 0.18 6.03 3.78
N VAL A 53 -1.05 6.47 3.49
CA VAL A 53 -1.63 7.68 4.09
C VAL A 53 -1.70 7.55 5.61
N ASP A 54 -2.18 6.43 6.13
CA ASP A 54 -2.31 6.28 7.59
C ASP A 54 -0.94 6.24 8.29
N LEU A 55 0.08 5.65 7.67
CA LEU A 55 1.46 5.63 8.17
C LEU A 55 2.08 7.03 8.19
N LEU A 56 1.96 7.77 7.08
CA LEU A 56 2.52 9.11 6.95
C LEU A 56 1.79 10.12 7.85
N ALA A 57 0.47 9.99 8.01
CA ALA A 57 -0.29 10.79 8.98
C ALA A 57 0.22 10.55 10.41
N ARG A 58 0.43 9.27 10.78
CA ARG A 58 0.98 8.94 12.09
C ARG A 58 2.41 9.44 12.28
N ALA A 59 3.25 9.40 11.25
CA ALA A 59 4.60 9.98 11.30
C ALA A 59 4.53 11.48 11.59
N GLY A 60 3.68 12.21 10.86
CA GLY A 60 3.46 13.64 11.09
C GLY A 60 2.93 13.98 12.49
N GLU A 61 2.10 13.13 13.08
CA GLU A 61 1.71 13.27 14.50
C GLU A 61 2.89 13.11 15.47
N LEU A 62 3.90 12.32 15.12
CA LEU A 62 5.04 12.01 15.98
C LEU A 62 6.19 13.02 15.86
N ASP A 63 6.48 13.49 14.65
CA ASP A 63 7.59 14.42 14.38
C ASP A 63 7.14 15.86 14.14
N GLY A 64 5.83 16.11 14.05
CA GLY A 64 5.26 17.43 13.79
C GLY A 64 5.39 17.91 12.35
N LEU A 65 5.82 17.04 11.43
CA LEU A 65 5.95 17.39 10.02
C LEU A 65 4.60 17.25 9.30
N PRO A 66 4.24 18.21 8.43
CA PRO A 66 3.03 18.08 7.62
C PRO A 66 3.18 16.88 6.68
N PHE A 67 2.05 16.27 6.34
CA PHE A 67 1.99 15.19 5.36
C PHE A 67 2.66 15.66 4.06
N ALA A 68 3.89 15.20 3.82
CA ALA A 68 4.54 15.41 2.53
C ALA A 68 3.70 14.64 1.53
N ARG A 69 2.87 15.36 0.77
CA ARG A 69 2.13 14.79 -0.37
C ARG A 69 3.18 14.05 -1.18
N ALA A 70 3.07 12.72 -1.26
CA ALA A 70 3.94 11.93 -2.11
C ALA A 70 3.85 12.55 -3.49
N VAL A 71 4.88 13.32 -3.86
CA VAL A 71 5.04 13.85 -5.19
C VAL A 71 5.32 12.59 -6.00
N VAL A 72 4.29 12.08 -6.65
CA VAL A 72 4.49 11.25 -7.82
C VAL A 72 5.07 12.23 -8.84
N ASP A 73 6.39 12.44 -8.79
CA ASP A 73 7.09 13.00 -9.93
C ASP A 73 6.82 12.00 -11.04
N SER A 74 5.85 12.34 -11.88
CA SER A 74 5.70 11.68 -13.15
C SER A 74 7.04 11.88 -13.85
N PRO A 75 7.74 10.82 -14.29
CA PRO A 75 8.92 11.04 -15.11
C PRO A 75 8.45 11.86 -16.31
N GLU A 76 8.99 13.07 -16.45
CA GLU A 76 8.93 13.79 -17.72
C GLU A 76 9.57 12.90 -18.77
N THR A 77 8.78 12.28 -19.65
CA THR A 77 9.23 11.79 -20.95
C THR A 77 8.07 11.53 -21.90
#